data_AF-A0A956FTR6-F1
#
_entry.id   AF-A0A956FTR6-F1
#
_cell.length_a   1.000
_cell.length_b   1.000
_cell.length_c   1.000
_cell.angle_alpha   90.00
_cell.angle_beta   90.00
_cell.angle_gamma   90.00
#
_symmetry.space_group_name_H-M   'P 1'
#
loop_
_entity.id
_entity.type
_entity.pdbx_description
1 polymer ?
#
loop_
_entity_poly.entity_id
_entity_poly.type
_entity_poly.pdbx_seq_one_letter_code
_entity_poly.pdbx_strand_id
1 'polypeptide(L)'
;TRNLKCPDSYICVGFRESFNPVCRPMCDPVAQDCPEGDACRAVLLGYACMLDTAGDVGGYLDPCDHLYNCSAGYECVLDGWLPECRSSDCCTPYCDVNVEGACPEGLACIALYEPGENPAYEHVGLCAVES
;
A
#
# COMPACT_ATOMS: atom_id res chain seq x y z
N THR A 1 29.33 -1.45 -18.00
CA THR A 1 27.90 -1.27 -17.66
C THR A 1 27.70 -1.72 -16.23
N ARG A 2 27.46 -0.81 -15.29
CA ARG A 2 27.18 -1.17 -13.88
C ARG A 2 25.77 -1.75 -13.87
N ASN A 3 25.65 -3.08 -13.74
CA ASN A 3 24.36 -3.74 -13.58
C ASN A 3 23.74 -3.22 -12.29
N LEU A 4 22.74 -2.35 -12.42
CA LEU A 4 22.03 -1.79 -11.30
C LEU A 4 20.95 -2.78 -10.87
N LYS A 5 21.38 -3.90 -10.29
CA LYS A 5 20.48 -4.89 -9.70
C LYS A 5 20.49 -4.71 -8.19
N CYS A 6 19.31 -4.59 -7.61
CA CYS A 6 19.16 -4.64 -6.16
C CYS A 6 19.46 -6.06 -5.65
N PRO A 7 19.87 -6.19 -4.38
CA PRO A 7 19.93 -7.49 -3.72
C PRO A 7 18.57 -8.20 -3.76
N ASP A 8 18.57 -9.52 -3.56
CA ASP A 8 17.34 -10.27 -3.32
C ASP A 8 16.61 -9.67 -2.10
N SER A 9 15.28 -9.70 -2.11
CA SER A 9 14.42 -9.02 -1.11
C SER A 9 14.43 -7.48 -1.16
N TYR A 10 15.04 -6.87 -2.19
CA TYR A 10 14.98 -5.43 -2.44
C TYR A 10 14.36 -5.14 -3.81
N ILE A 11 13.63 -4.04 -3.87
CA ILE A 11 13.02 -3.50 -5.08
C ILE A 11 13.69 -2.17 -5.46
N CYS A 12 13.87 -1.97 -6.76
CA CYS A 12 14.46 -0.75 -7.30
C CYS A 12 13.37 0.32 -7.43
N VAL A 13 13.43 1.35 -6.58
CA VAL A 13 12.50 2.48 -6.61
C VAL A 13 13.21 3.68 -7.26
N GLY A 14 12.57 4.28 -8.26
CA GLY A 14 13.10 5.46 -8.95
C GLY A 14 12.00 6.49 -9.14
N PHE A 15 12.34 7.77 -8.96
CA PHE A 15 11.45 8.87 -9.35
C PHE A 15 11.72 9.20 -10.81
N ARG A 16 10.65 9.43 -11.59
CA ARG A 16 10.71 9.65 -13.05
C ARG A 16 11.65 10.79 -13.49
N GLU A 17 12.09 11.64 -12.57
CA GLU A 17 12.96 12.80 -12.84
C GLU A 17 14.33 12.76 -12.15
N SER A 18 14.63 11.77 -11.30
CA SER A 18 15.95 11.63 -10.66
C SER A 18 16.67 10.36 -11.13
N PHE A 19 17.88 10.55 -11.65
CA PHE A 19 18.73 9.49 -12.23
C PHE A 19 19.34 8.51 -11.22
N ASN A 20 18.88 8.53 -9.96
CA ASN A 20 19.42 7.69 -8.88
C ASN A 20 18.33 6.76 -8.31
N PRO A 21 17.99 5.69 -9.04
CA PRO A 21 17.28 4.55 -8.45
C PRO A 21 17.93 4.09 -7.15
N VAL A 22 17.12 3.91 -6.10
CA VAL A 22 17.55 3.43 -4.78
C VAL A 22 16.91 2.07 -4.52
N CYS A 23 17.69 1.13 -4.00
CA CYS A 23 17.17 -0.15 -3.54
C CYS A 23 16.49 0.04 -2.20
N ARG A 24 15.21 -0.33 -2.13
CA ARG A 24 14.42 -0.36 -0.90
C ARG A 24 14.06 -1.81 -0.57
N PRO A 25 14.04 -2.20 0.72
CA PRO A 25 13.60 -3.54 1.07
C PRO A 25 12.13 -3.70 0.68
N MET A 26 11.79 -4.87 0.14
CA MET A 26 10.40 -5.28 -0.06
C MET A 26 9.75 -5.53 1.31
N CYS A 27 8.43 -5.42 1.36
CA CYS A 27 7.65 -5.50 2.57
C CYS A 27 6.24 -5.99 2.28
N ASP A 28 5.52 -6.38 3.31
CA ASP A 28 4.10 -6.73 3.26
C ASP A 28 3.24 -5.54 3.72
N PRO A 29 2.33 -5.02 2.89
CA PRO A 29 1.52 -3.85 3.21
C PRO A 29 0.45 -4.12 4.28
N VAL A 30 0.07 -5.38 4.50
CA VAL A 30 -0.84 -5.78 5.58
C VAL A 30 -0.06 -5.88 6.90
N ALA A 31 1.14 -6.47 6.88
CA ALA A 31 1.95 -6.66 8.08
C ALA A 31 2.74 -5.42 8.52
N GLN A 32 3.01 -4.48 7.60
CA GLN A 32 3.84 -3.29 7.82
C GLN A 32 5.21 -3.63 8.45
N ASP A 33 5.89 -4.62 7.88
CA ASP A 33 7.16 -5.19 8.38
C ASP A 33 8.42 -4.36 8.03
N CYS A 34 8.26 -3.04 8.02
CA CYS A 34 9.33 -2.09 7.74
C CYS A 34 10.12 -1.67 8.99
N PRO A 35 11.39 -1.22 8.83
CA PRO A 35 12.14 -0.59 9.91
C PRO A 35 11.42 0.63 10.48
N GLU A 36 11.73 0.98 11.73
CA GLU A 36 11.20 2.18 12.38
C GLU A 36 11.40 3.44 11.54
N GLY A 37 10.33 4.23 11.37
CA GLY A 37 10.31 5.44 10.56
C GLY A 37 10.01 5.22 9.07
N ASP A 38 9.92 3.97 8.61
CA ASP A 38 9.46 3.62 7.27
C ASP A 38 8.06 2.95 7.34
N ALA A 39 7.27 3.11 6.28
CA ALA A 39 6.00 2.44 6.07
C ALA A 39 6.05 1.62 4.76
N CYS A 40 5.34 0.50 4.73
CA CYS A 40 5.25 -0.33 3.54
C CYS A 40 4.27 0.30 2.54
N ARG A 41 4.76 0.72 1.38
CA ARG A 41 4.00 1.46 0.37
C ARG A 41 3.98 0.74 -0.97
N ALA A 42 2.87 0.88 -1.69
CA ALA A 42 2.79 0.47 -3.08
C ALA A 42 3.80 1.27 -3.93
N VAL A 43 4.55 0.55 -4.75
CA VAL A 43 5.48 1.06 -5.75
C VAL A 43 5.21 0.36 -7.08
N LEU A 44 5.82 0.84 -8.16
CA LEU A 44 5.53 0.37 -9.53
C LEU A 44 5.61 -1.16 -9.72
N LEU A 45 6.47 -1.86 -8.95
CA LEU A 45 6.73 -3.29 -9.11
C LEU A 45 6.37 -4.13 -7.87
N GLY A 46 5.55 -3.60 -6.95
CA GLY A 46 5.17 -4.30 -5.72
C GLY A 46 5.13 -3.35 -4.53
N TYR A 47 5.69 -3.76 -3.40
CA TYR A 47 5.72 -2.97 -2.17
C TYR A 47 7.14 -2.74 -1.68
N ALA A 48 7.39 -1.57 -1.08
CA ALA A 48 8.70 -1.18 -0.59
C ALA A 48 8.59 -0.37 0.71
N CYS A 49 9.57 -0.53 1.60
CA CYS A 49 9.71 0.36 2.74
C CYS A 49 10.16 1.74 2.27
N MET A 50 9.28 2.71 2.49
CA MET A 50 9.46 4.10 2.15
C MET A 50 9.38 4.92 3.43
N LEU A 51 10.06 6.07 3.45
CA LEU A 51 9.99 6.98 4.59
C LEU A 51 8.52 7.29 4.90
N ASP A 52 8.13 7.09 6.15
CA ASP A 52 6.76 7.41 6.57
C ASP A 52 6.61 8.92 6.75
N THR A 53 6.04 9.56 5.73
CA THR A 53 5.79 11.01 5.75
C THR A 53 4.48 11.37 6.42
N ALA A 54 3.56 10.42 6.57
CA ALA A 54 2.27 10.63 7.20
C ALA A 54 2.40 10.55 8.73
N GLY A 55 3.19 9.62 9.25
CA GLY A 55 3.28 9.38 10.69
C GLY A 55 1.92 8.98 11.25
N ASP A 56 1.46 9.69 12.29
CA ASP A 56 0.20 9.38 13.00
C ASP A 56 -1.07 9.93 12.31
N VAL A 57 -0.96 10.59 11.15
CA VAL A 57 -2.11 11.11 10.39
C VAL A 57 -2.45 10.23 9.17
N GLY A 58 -3.70 10.27 8.69
CA GLY A 58 -4.09 9.55 7.47
C GLY A 58 -4.66 8.15 7.75
N GLY A 59 -5.45 8.01 8.81
CA GLY A 59 -6.16 6.77 9.14
C GLY A 59 -7.44 6.58 8.32
N TYR A 60 -8.24 5.58 8.67
CA TYR A 60 -9.48 5.25 7.97
C TYR A 60 -10.39 6.48 7.76
N LEU A 61 -10.84 6.72 6.52
CA LEU A 61 -11.67 7.85 6.07
C LEU A 61 -11.01 9.23 6.16
N ASP A 62 -9.75 9.34 6.57
CA ASP A 62 -9.03 10.60 6.47
C ASP A 62 -8.81 10.95 4.99
N PRO A 63 -8.92 12.26 4.64
CA PRO A 63 -8.72 12.70 3.27
C PRO A 63 -7.26 12.53 2.85
N CYS A 64 -7.06 12.16 1.59
CA CYS A 64 -5.74 12.06 0.96
C CYS A 64 -5.76 12.70 -0.42
N ASP A 65 -4.60 13.13 -0.92
CA ASP A 65 -4.45 13.68 -2.28
C ASP A 65 -3.30 13.04 -3.06
N HIS A 66 -2.49 12.21 -2.38
CA HIS A 66 -1.30 11.53 -2.89
C HIS A 66 -1.07 10.19 -2.16
N LEU A 67 -0.35 9.26 -2.81
CA LEU A 67 -0.02 7.91 -2.32
C LEU A 67 0.70 7.86 -0.96
N TYR A 68 1.19 8.99 -0.43
CA TYR A 68 2.03 9.04 0.76
C TYR A 68 1.39 9.76 1.97
N ASN A 69 0.11 10.13 1.87
CA ASN A 69 -0.58 10.87 2.95
C ASN A 69 -1.32 9.96 3.93
N CYS A 70 -1.59 8.71 3.55
CA CYS A 70 -2.21 7.75 4.45
C CYS A 70 -1.17 7.20 5.43
N SER A 71 -1.57 6.79 6.64
CA SER A 71 -0.65 6.18 7.60
C SER A 71 -0.21 4.78 7.16
N ALA A 72 0.77 4.20 7.87
CA ALA A 72 1.20 2.82 7.64
C ALA A 72 0.00 1.86 7.69
N GLY A 73 -0.11 0.99 6.69
CA GLY A 73 -1.23 0.05 6.56
C GLY A 73 -2.45 0.59 5.82
N TYR A 74 -2.38 1.81 5.29
CA TYR A 74 -3.47 2.44 4.54
C TYR A 74 -3.04 2.88 3.14
N GLU A 75 -3.99 2.80 2.22
CA GLU A 75 -3.87 3.23 0.82
C GLU A 75 -4.90 4.32 0.50
N CYS A 76 -4.53 5.27 -0.35
CA CYS A 76 -5.43 6.33 -0.79
C CYS A 76 -6.31 5.83 -1.94
N VAL A 77 -7.63 5.77 -1.73
CA VAL A 77 -8.59 5.30 -2.75
C VAL A 77 -9.64 6.38 -3.06
N LEU A 78 -10.20 6.31 -4.27
CA LEU A 78 -11.25 7.21 -4.73
C LEU A 78 -12.54 7.05 -3.89
N ASP A 79 -13.34 8.11 -3.79
CA ASP A 79 -14.61 8.15 -3.04
C ASP A 79 -15.57 6.97 -3.30
N GLY A 80 -15.64 6.46 -4.53
CA GLY A 80 -16.50 5.33 -4.90
C GLY A 80 -16.19 4.00 -4.19
N TRP A 81 -15.01 3.88 -3.57
CA TRP A 81 -14.61 2.68 -2.82
C TRP A 81 -15.14 2.71 -1.38
N LEU A 82 -15.46 3.90 -0.87
CA LEU A 82 -15.77 4.15 0.53
C LEU A 82 -17.01 5.06 0.64
N PRO A 83 -18.21 4.52 0.89
CA PRO A 83 -19.45 5.29 0.97
C PRO A 83 -19.43 6.42 2.01
N GLU A 84 -18.61 6.26 3.04
CA GLU A 84 -18.47 7.24 4.12
C GLU A 84 -17.38 8.28 3.85
N CYS A 85 -16.65 8.17 2.74
CA CYS A 85 -15.64 9.16 2.35
C CYS A 85 -16.30 10.51 2.06
N ARG A 86 -15.78 11.57 2.67
CA ARG A 86 -16.32 12.94 2.56
C ARG A 86 -15.42 13.87 1.74
N SER A 87 -14.44 13.31 1.05
CA SER A 87 -13.48 14.00 0.19
C SER A 87 -13.43 13.31 -1.17
N SER A 88 -12.59 13.79 -2.09
CA SER A 88 -12.40 13.11 -3.38
C SER A 88 -11.79 11.72 -3.20
N ASP A 89 -10.86 11.62 -2.27
CA ASP A 89 -10.10 10.41 -1.98
C ASP A 89 -9.94 10.28 -0.46
N CYS A 90 -9.99 9.04 0.03
CA CYS A 90 -9.84 8.73 1.44
C CYS A 90 -8.93 7.52 1.65
N CYS A 91 -8.31 7.47 2.83
CA CYS A 91 -7.48 6.36 3.23
C CYS A 91 -8.33 5.13 3.63
N THR A 92 -7.99 3.97 3.08
CA THR A 92 -8.59 2.67 3.41
C THR A 92 -7.52 1.69 3.86
N PRO A 93 -7.79 0.79 4.84
CA PRO A 93 -6.79 -0.17 5.27
C PRO A 93 -6.53 -1.25 4.21
N TYR A 94 -5.26 -1.69 4.15
CA TYR A 94 -4.90 -2.99 3.61
C TYR A 94 -5.48 -4.10 4.48
N CYS A 95 -5.83 -5.21 3.86
CA CYS A 95 -6.41 -6.37 4.54
C CYS A 95 -5.87 -7.67 3.94
N ASP A 96 -5.86 -8.74 4.75
CA ASP A 96 -5.59 -10.10 4.27
C ASP A 96 -6.92 -10.74 3.85
N VAL A 97 -7.04 -11.09 2.56
CA VAL A 97 -8.26 -11.70 1.99
C VAL A 97 -8.58 -13.08 2.59
N ASN A 98 -7.62 -13.70 3.26
CA ASN A 98 -7.79 -14.99 3.94
C ASN A 98 -8.26 -14.83 5.40
N VAL A 99 -8.41 -13.59 5.88
CA VAL A 99 -8.84 -13.28 7.25
C VAL A 99 -10.26 -12.71 7.23
N GLU A 100 -11.21 -13.46 7.78
CA GLU A 100 -12.59 -12.99 7.94
C GLU A 100 -12.66 -11.76 8.86
N GLY A 101 -13.46 -10.77 8.48
CA GLY A 101 -13.65 -9.56 9.28
C GLY A 101 -12.41 -8.65 9.37
N ALA A 102 -11.46 -8.77 8.43
CA ALA A 102 -10.29 -7.90 8.36
C ALA A 102 -10.62 -6.41 8.07
N CYS A 103 -11.84 -6.13 7.59
CA CYS A 103 -12.28 -4.79 7.21
C CYS A 103 -13.29 -4.19 8.19
N PRO A 104 -13.38 -2.84 8.25
CA PRO A 104 -14.47 -2.14 8.93
C PRO A 104 -15.85 -2.63 8.51
N GLU A 105 -16.84 -2.48 9.40
CA GLU A 105 -18.22 -2.90 9.14
C GLU A 105 -18.77 -2.26 7.86
N GLY A 106 -19.41 -3.06 7.01
CA GLY A 106 -19.96 -2.60 5.73
C GLY A 106 -18.98 -2.61 4.56
N LEU A 107 -17.72 -2.97 4.79
CA LEU A 107 -16.71 -3.18 3.73
C LEU A 107 -16.29 -4.65 3.64
N ALA A 108 -15.85 -5.05 2.46
CA ALA A 108 -15.22 -6.34 2.21
C ALA A 108 -13.74 -6.15 1.87
N CYS A 109 -12.96 -7.20 2.10
CA CYS A 109 -11.56 -7.24 1.69
C CYS A 109 -11.47 -7.62 0.22
N ILE A 110 -11.29 -6.63 -0.66
CA ILE A 110 -11.23 -6.85 -2.11
C ILE A 110 -9.80 -7.17 -2.51
N ALA A 111 -9.58 -8.35 -3.10
CA ALA A 111 -8.27 -8.78 -3.58
C ALA A 111 -7.70 -7.81 -4.63
N LEU A 112 -6.43 -7.45 -4.49
CA LEU A 112 -5.74 -6.58 -5.46
C LEU A 112 -5.15 -7.35 -6.65
N TYR A 113 -4.95 -8.65 -6.50
CA TYR A 113 -4.33 -9.50 -7.51
C TYR A 113 -5.22 -10.70 -7.82
N GLU A 114 -5.26 -11.08 -9.09
CA GLU A 114 -5.89 -12.35 -9.47
C GLU A 114 -5.02 -13.54 -9.02
N PRO A 115 -5.63 -14.73 -8.80
CA PRO A 115 -4.88 -15.91 -8.42
C PRO A 115 -3.73 -16.23 -9.38
N GLY A 116 -2.51 -16.31 -8.83
CA GLY A 116 -1.28 -16.55 -9.60
C GLY A 116 -0.70 -15.34 -10.35
N GLU A 117 -1.35 -14.17 -10.33
CA GLU A 117 -0.80 -12.94 -10.92
C GLU A 117 0.43 -12.45 -10.14
N ASN A 118 0.30 -12.43 -8.81
CA ASN A 118 1.39 -12.04 -7.92
C ASN A 118 1.42 -12.94 -6.67
N PRO A 119 2.02 -14.14 -6.76
CA PRO A 119 1.96 -15.12 -5.68
C PRO A 119 2.52 -14.65 -4.33
N ALA A 120 3.39 -13.62 -4.32
CA ALA A 120 3.94 -13.06 -3.09
C ALA A 120 2.97 -12.12 -2.35
N TYR A 121 1.96 -11.59 -3.06
CA TYR A 121 1.02 -10.61 -2.53
C TYR A 121 -0.44 -11.00 -2.83
N GLU A 122 -0.71 -12.28 -3.15
CA GLU A 122 -2.04 -12.81 -3.46
C GLU A 122 -3.01 -12.69 -2.27
N HIS A 123 -2.49 -12.59 -1.05
CA HIS A 123 -3.26 -12.33 0.16
C HIS A 123 -3.66 -10.87 0.33
N VAL A 124 -3.05 -9.94 -0.41
CA VAL A 124 -3.24 -8.50 -0.19
C VAL A 124 -4.52 -8.03 -0.86
N GLY A 125 -5.38 -7.43 -0.05
CA GLY A 125 -6.56 -6.70 -0.48
C GLY A 125 -6.62 -5.28 0.07
N LEU A 126 -7.64 -4.54 -0.36
CA LEU A 126 -8.06 -3.27 0.23
C LEU A 126 -9.49 -3.36 0.72
N CYS A 127 -9.79 -2.70 1.84
CA CYS A 127 -11.15 -2.59 2.31
C CYS A 127 -11.95 -1.63 1.43
N ALA A 128 -13.02 -2.12 0.83
CA ALA A 128 -13.89 -1.34 -0.03
C ALA A 128 -15.30 -1.92 -0.07
N VAL A 129 -16.24 -1.19 -0.66
CA VAL A 129 -17.55 -1.78 -0.99
C VAL A 129 -17.43 -2.89 -2.02
N GLU A 130 -18.22 -3.95 -1.82
CA GLU A 130 -18.42 -4.95 -2.87
C GLU A 130 -19.18 -4.32 -4.05
N SER A 131 -18.63 -4.46 -5.25
CA SER A 131 -19.23 -4.00 -6.51
C SER A 131 -20.24 -4.99 -7.07
#